data_AF-A0A183JKC9-F1
#
_entry.id   AF-A0A183JKC9-F1
#
_cell.length_a   1.000
_cell.length_b   1.000
_cell.length_c   1.000
_cell.angle_alpha   90.00
_cell.angle_beta   90.00
_cell.angle_gamma   90.00
#
_symmetry.space_group_name_H-M   'P 1'
#
loop_
_entity.id
_entity.type
_entity.pdbx_description
1 polymer ?
#
loop_
_entity_poly.entity_id
_entity_poly.type
_entity_poly.pdbx_seq_one_letter_code
_entity_poly.pdbx_strand_id
1 'polypeptide(L)'
;FTGHNLENDVSGDTSGDFKHLCIALLQANRDESIHVDQQLARKDAEALYQAGEKKWGTNESKFIQVFATRSPEHLKAVCREYSNFSKKTLEEALKSEISGSLLQCLLTIRMSLFYSFC
;
A
#
# COMPACT_ATOMS: atom_id res chain seq x y z
N PHE A 1 20.57 23.28 -1.97
CA PHE A 1 20.33 21.82 -2.06
C PHE A 1 21.64 21.11 -1.79
N THR A 2 21.67 20.16 -0.87
CA THR A 2 22.90 19.59 -0.29
C THR A 2 23.71 18.71 -1.24
N GLY A 3 23.37 18.61 -2.53
CA GLY A 3 24.11 17.80 -3.50
C GLY A 3 23.98 16.28 -3.31
N HIS A 4 23.29 15.85 -2.24
CA HIS A 4 23.00 14.45 -1.96
C HIS A 4 21.76 13.98 -2.72
N ASN A 5 21.77 12.71 -3.08
CA ASN A 5 20.65 12.04 -3.71
C ASN A 5 19.65 11.63 -2.62
N LEU A 6 18.42 12.12 -2.71
CA LEU A 6 17.37 11.88 -1.72
C LEU A 6 17.05 10.40 -1.50
N GLU A 7 17.12 9.58 -2.57
CA GLU A 7 16.90 8.13 -2.48
C GLU A 7 18.01 7.47 -1.63
N ASN A 8 19.26 7.91 -1.80
CA ASN A 8 20.38 7.42 -1.00
C ASN A 8 20.26 7.83 0.47
N ASP A 9 19.86 9.07 0.75
CA ASP A 9 19.67 9.57 2.12
C ASP A 9 18.56 8.76 2.82
N VAL A 10 17.41 8.60 2.16
CA VAL A 10 16.30 7.80 2.67
C VAL A 10 16.66 6.32 2.81
N SER A 11 17.42 5.76 1.86
CA SER A 11 17.91 4.38 1.94
C SER A 11 18.92 4.18 3.08
N GLY A 12 19.69 5.21 3.45
CA GLY A 12 20.65 5.18 4.55
C GLY A 12 19.98 5.27 5.93
N ASP A 13 18.92 6.09 6.03
CA ASP A 13 18.23 6.37 7.30
C ASP A 13 17.08 5.39 7.61
N THR A 14 16.69 4.54 6.65
CA THR A 14 15.60 3.58 6.81
C THR A 14 16.03 2.14 6.51
N SER A 15 15.27 1.16 6.98
CA SER A 15 15.57 -0.25 6.78
C SER A 15 14.32 -1.10 6.54
N GLY A 16 14.53 -2.35 6.11
CA GLY A 16 13.48 -3.34 5.86
C GLY A 16 12.43 -2.87 4.85
N ASP A 17 11.20 -3.32 5.04
CA ASP A 17 10.08 -3.01 4.14
C ASP A 17 9.62 -1.56 4.21
N PHE A 18 9.87 -0.88 5.32
CA PHE A 18 9.65 0.55 5.41
C PHE A 18 10.53 1.31 4.42
N LYS A 19 11.82 0.96 4.31
CA LYS A 19 12.70 1.48 3.27
C LYS A 19 12.14 1.19 1.88
N HIS A 20 11.78 -0.07 1.60
CA HIS A 20 11.26 -0.44 0.27
C HIS A 20 10.03 0.39 -0.11
N LEU A 21 9.12 0.64 0.82
CA LEU A 21 7.97 1.52 0.59
C LEU A 21 8.41 2.95 0.29
N CYS A 22 9.30 3.55 1.08
CA CYS A 22 9.77 4.91 0.86
C CYS A 22 10.43 5.07 -0.51
N ILE A 23 11.30 4.14 -0.90
CA ILE A 23 11.96 4.15 -2.20
C ILE A 23 10.91 4.01 -3.32
N ALA A 24 9.95 3.10 -3.20
CA ALA A 24 8.89 2.93 -4.18
C ALA A 24 8.03 4.21 -4.36
N LEU A 25 7.78 4.95 -3.27
CA LEU A 25 7.07 6.23 -3.32
C LEU A 25 7.91 7.33 -3.97
N LEU A 26 9.22 7.38 -3.71
CA LEU A 26 10.14 8.35 -4.31
C LEU A 26 10.29 8.20 -5.82
N GLN A 27 10.08 7.00 -6.36
CA GLN A 27 10.05 6.78 -7.82
C GLN A 27 8.86 7.49 -8.50
N ALA A 28 7.87 7.97 -7.74
CA ALA A 28 6.70 8.71 -8.23
C ALA A 28 5.95 8.04 -9.39
N ASN A 29 6.01 6.70 -9.48
CA ASN A 29 5.44 5.91 -10.56
C ASN A 29 4.04 5.36 -10.21
N ARG A 30 3.23 6.18 -9.51
CA ARG A 30 1.85 5.81 -9.17
C ARG A 30 0.95 6.11 -10.37
N ASP A 31 0.04 5.20 -10.68
CA ASP A 31 -1.01 5.45 -11.66
C ASP A 31 -1.92 6.60 -11.21
N GLU A 32 -2.09 7.63 -12.04
CA GLU A 32 -2.95 8.79 -11.79
C GLU A 32 -4.32 8.67 -12.50
N SER A 33 -4.60 7.54 -13.14
CA SER A 33 -5.87 7.29 -13.81
C SER A 33 -7.04 7.20 -12.85
N ILE A 34 -8.11 7.91 -13.19
CA ILE A 34 -9.42 7.82 -12.51
C ILE A 34 -10.24 6.60 -12.95
N HIS A 35 -9.82 5.90 -14.01
CA HIS A 35 -10.54 4.75 -14.52
C HIS A 35 -10.19 3.50 -13.72
N VAL A 36 -11.22 2.79 -13.26
CA VAL A 36 -11.06 1.57 -12.46
C VAL A 36 -11.34 0.33 -13.29
N ASP A 37 -10.33 -0.53 -13.43
CA ASP A 37 -10.51 -1.91 -13.88
C ASP A 37 -10.99 -2.76 -12.69
N GLN A 38 -12.28 -3.12 -12.70
CA GLN A 38 -12.90 -3.90 -11.63
C GLN A 38 -12.33 -5.31 -11.51
N GLN A 39 -11.91 -5.94 -12.62
CA GLN A 39 -11.31 -7.27 -12.56
C GLN A 39 -9.94 -7.22 -11.89
N LEU A 40 -9.16 -6.18 -12.20
CA LEU A 40 -7.87 -5.96 -11.56
C LEU A 40 -8.03 -5.60 -10.08
N ALA A 41 -9.03 -4.78 -9.72
CA ALA A 41 -9.30 -4.43 -8.33
C ALA A 41 -9.63 -5.67 -7.50
N ARG A 42 -10.45 -6.58 -8.04
CA ARG A 42 -10.75 -7.86 -7.41
C ARG A 42 -9.51 -8.75 -7.27
N LYS A 43 -8.69 -8.87 -8.31
CA LYS A 43 -7.44 -9.64 -8.27
C LYS A 43 -6.47 -9.12 -7.22
N ASP A 44 -6.28 -7.80 -7.15
CA ASP A 44 -5.43 -7.18 -6.14
C ASP A 44 -6.00 -7.40 -4.74
N ALA A 45 -7.32 -7.29 -4.55
CA ALA A 45 -7.96 -7.56 -3.27
C ALA A 45 -7.77 -9.03 -2.82
N GLU A 46 -7.97 -9.99 -3.73
CA GLU A 46 -7.72 -11.41 -3.45
C GLU A 46 -6.25 -11.65 -3.11
N ALA A 47 -5.32 -11.00 -3.83
CA ALA A 47 -3.89 -11.10 -3.55
C ALA A 47 -3.53 -10.54 -2.17
N LEU A 48 -4.10 -9.39 -1.78
CA LEU A 48 -3.90 -8.81 -0.44
C LEU A 48 -4.49 -9.70 0.66
N TYR A 49 -5.62 -10.36 0.40
CA TYR A 49 -6.23 -11.27 1.37
C TYR A 49 -5.42 -12.54 1.56
N GLN A 50 -4.92 -13.13 0.46
CA GLN A 50 -4.00 -14.26 0.56
C GLN A 50 -2.70 -13.86 1.28
N ALA A 51 -2.19 -12.65 1.00
CA ALA A 51 -1.02 -12.09 1.67
C ALA A 51 -1.27 -11.79 3.16
N GLY A 52 -2.49 -11.43 3.55
CA GLY A 52 -2.86 -11.20 4.95
C GLY A 52 -3.14 -12.48 5.74
N GLU A 53 -3.76 -13.49 5.11
CA GLU A 53 -4.19 -14.71 5.83
C GLU A 53 -3.20 -15.88 5.76
N LYS A 54 -2.18 -15.84 4.87
CA LYS A 54 -1.20 -16.93 4.73
C LYS A 54 0.23 -16.46 5.00
N LYS A 55 0.70 -16.80 6.20
CA LYS A 55 2.10 -16.72 6.72
C LYS A 55 2.66 -15.31 6.93
N TRP A 56 3.44 -15.18 8.00
CA TRP A 56 4.08 -13.94 8.42
C TRP A 56 5.39 -13.69 7.65
N GLY A 57 5.68 -12.43 7.27
CA GLY A 57 7.02 -11.96 6.85
C GLY A 57 7.41 -12.08 5.36
N THR A 58 6.52 -12.51 4.45
CA THR A 58 6.78 -12.54 2.98
C THR A 58 5.80 -11.67 2.19
N ASN A 59 4.88 -11.00 2.87
CA ASN A 59 3.64 -10.50 2.29
C ASN A 59 3.58 -8.97 2.20
N GLU A 60 4.43 -8.30 2.97
CA GLU A 60 4.64 -6.86 3.01
C GLU A 60 4.97 -6.28 1.63
N SER A 61 5.76 -7.00 0.82
CA SER A 61 6.08 -6.59 -0.55
C SER A 61 4.85 -6.50 -1.45
N LYS A 62 3.83 -7.34 -1.23
CA LYS A 62 2.58 -7.28 -2.01
C LYS A 62 1.76 -6.06 -1.61
N PHE A 63 1.67 -5.77 -0.31
CA PHE A 63 1.06 -4.54 0.19
C PHE A 63 1.78 -3.32 -0.38
N ILE A 64 3.12 -3.27 -0.32
CA ILE A 64 3.91 -2.16 -0.87
C ILE A 64 3.66 -1.99 -2.36
N GLN A 65 3.71 -3.07 -3.15
CA GLN A 65 3.47 -3.01 -4.58
C GLN A 65 2.11 -2.37 -4.89
N VAL A 66 1.04 -2.86 -4.27
CA VAL A 66 -0.32 -2.38 -4.54
C VAL A 66 -0.48 -0.94 -4.04
N PHE A 67 -0.09 -0.63 -2.80
CA PHE A 67 -0.29 0.68 -2.20
C PHE A 67 0.60 1.78 -2.78
N ALA A 68 1.79 1.45 -3.30
CA ALA A 68 2.70 2.43 -3.89
C ALA A 68 2.38 2.74 -5.36
N THR A 69 1.86 1.77 -6.12
CA THR A 69 1.74 1.90 -7.59
C THR A 69 0.31 2.12 -8.09
N ARG A 70 -0.72 1.64 -7.38
CA ARG A 70 -2.10 1.76 -7.85
C ARG A 70 -2.69 3.15 -7.61
N SER A 71 -3.60 3.54 -8.50
CA SER A 71 -4.31 4.80 -8.41
C SER A 71 -5.22 4.88 -7.19
N PRO A 72 -5.52 6.09 -6.70
CA PRO A 72 -6.46 6.28 -5.59
C PRO A 72 -7.82 5.62 -5.82
N GLU A 73 -8.36 5.74 -7.03
CA GLU A 73 -9.65 5.19 -7.44
C GLU A 73 -9.60 3.66 -7.44
N HIS A 74 -8.50 3.09 -7.94
CA HIS A 74 -8.28 1.64 -7.90
C HIS A 74 -8.20 1.12 -6.46
N LEU A 75 -7.44 1.79 -5.60
CA LEU A 75 -7.30 1.38 -4.19
C LEU A 75 -8.63 1.47 -3.42
N LYS A 76 -9.50 2.45 -3.73
CA LYS A 76 -10.87 2.49 -3.19
C LYS A 76 -11.68 1.27 -3.62
N ALA A 77 -11.58 0.86 -4.89
CA ALA A 77 -12.26 -0.33 -5.40
C ALA A 77 -11.71 -1.61 -4.75
N VAL A 78 -10.39 -1.72 -4.60
CA VAL A 78 -9.74 -2.82 -3.87
C VAL A 78 -10.27 -2.93 -2.43
N CYS A 79 -10.42 -1.81 -1.71
CA CYS A 79 -10.99 -1.83 -0.36
C CYS A 79 -12.43 -2.38 -0.32
N ARG A 80 -13.24 -2.05 -1.33
CA ARG A 80 -14.62 -2.55 -1.46
C ARG A 80 -14.62 -4.04 -1.76
N GLU A 81 -13.85 -4.47 -2.75
CA GLU A 81 -13.73 -5.89 -3.13
C GLU A 81 -13.21 -6.75 -1.98
N TYR A 82 -12.21 -6.25 -1.23
CA TYR A 82 -11.66 -6.96 -0.08
C TYR A 82 -12.74 -7.32 0.96
N SER A 83 -13.70 -6.42 1.17
CA SER A 83 -14.80 -6.61 2.11
C SER A 83 -15.83 -7.65 1.65
N ASN A 84 -15.84 -8.03 0.36
CA ASN A 84 -16.78 -9.01 -0.18
C ASN A 84 -16.45 -10.46 0.24
N PHE A 85 -15.19 -10.76 0.55
CA PHE A 85 -14.75 -12.11 0.90
C PHE A 85 -14.01 -12.21 2.24
N SER A 86 -13.60 -11.08 2.85
CA SER A 86 -12.99 -11.05 4.17
C SER A 86 -14.00 -10.70 5.27
N LYS A 87 -13.83 -11.29 6.46
CA LYS A 87 -14.58 -10.89 7.67
C LYS A 87 -14.03 -9.62 8.34
N LYS A 88 -12.83 -9.21 7.95
CA LYS A 88 -12.14 -8.00 8.40
C LYS A 88 -12.07 -7.00 7.24
N THR A 89 -12.14 -5.72 7.55
CA THR A 89 -11.74 -4.67 6.60
C THR A 89 -10.25 -4.78 6.28
N LEU A 90 -9.83 -4.21 5.14
CA LEU A 90 -8.40 -4.16 4.77
C LEU A 90 -7.57 -3.39 5.83
N GLU A 91 -8.15 -2.39 6.48
CA GLU A 91 -7.51 -1.67 7.58
C GLU A 91 -7.26 -2.57 8.80
N GLU A 92 -8.26 -3.34 9.21
CA GLU A 92 -8.14 -4.28 10.33
C GLU A 92 -7.13 -5.39 10.02
N ALA A 93 -7.08 -5.86 8.77
CA ALA A 93 -6.07 -6.82 8.32
C ALA A 93 -4.66 -6.21 8.40
N LEU A 94 -4.46 -4.99 7.88
CA LEU A 94 -3.18 -4.29 8.00
C LEU A 94 -2.74 -4.16 9.47
N LYS A 95 -3.65 -3.75 10.35
CA LYS A 95 -3.38 -3.59 11.79
C LYS A 95 -3.09 -4.91 12.51
N SER A 96 -3.62 -6.04 12.04
CA SER A 96 -3.31 -7.35 12.64
C SER A 96 -2.00 -7.95 12.15
N GLU A 97 -1.61 -7.66 10.91
CA GLU A 97 -0.45 -8.30 10.28
C GLU A 97 0.84 -7.46 10.34
N ILE A 98 0.72 -6.14 10.24
CA ILE A 98 1.85 -5.22 10.06
C ILE A 98 1.98 -4.31 11.28
N SER A 99 3.20 -4.00 11.68
CA SER A 99 3.48 -3.09 12.79
C SER A 99 4.50 -2.01 12.42
N GLY A 100 4.72 -1.07 13.35
CA GLY A 100 5.74 -0.02 13.20
C GLY A 100 5.46 0.95 12.05
N SER A 101 6.55 1.54 11.52
CA SER A 101 6.48 2.61 10.52
C SER A 101 5.82 2.18 9.21
N LEU A 102 5.97 0.92 8.82
CA LEU A 102 5.32 0.39 7.62
C LEU A 102 3.79 0.43 7.74
N LEU A 103 3.24 -0.02 8.87
CA LEU A 103 1.80 0.05 9.13
C LEU A 103 1.32 1.50 9.05
N GLN A 104 2.01 2.41 9.73
CA GLN A 104 1.62 3.82 9.76
C GLN A 104 1.56 4.40 8.35
N CYS A 105 2.57 4.17 7.51
CA CYS A 105 2.56 4.65 6.14
C CYS A 105 1.45 4.03 5.28
N LEU A 106 1.21 2.72 5.36
CA LEU A 106 0.14 2.07 4.61
C LEU A 106 -1.25 2.62 5.02
N LEU A 107 -1.47 2.84 6.31
CA LEU A 107 -2.70 3.47 6.81
C LEU A 107 -2.81 4.93 6.37
N THR A 108 -1.73 5.71 6.37
CA THR A 108 -1.72 7.09 5.88
C THR A 108 -2.05 7.15 4.39
N ILE A 109 -1.43 6.29 3.56
CA ILE A 109 -1.73 6.21 2.12
C ILE A 109 -3.20 5.87 1.92
N ARG A 110 -3.73 4.89 2.66
CA ARG A 110 -5.16 4.56 2.59
C ARG A 110 -6.01 5.76 2.99
N MET A 111 -5.65 6.46 4.05
CA MET A 111 -6.42 7.58 4.60
C MET A 111 -6.50 8.75 3.63
N SER A 112 -5.40 9.09 2.96
CA SER A 112 -5.40 10.18 1.97
C SER A 112 -6.36 9.91 0.80
N LEU A 113 -6.68 8.65 0.50
CA LEU A 113 -7.68 8.30 -0.51
C LEU A 113 -9.10 8.74 -0.12
N PHE A 114 -9.43 8.72 1.17
CA PHE A 114 -10.78 8.98 1.68
C PHE A 114 -10.98 10.39 2.21
N TYR A 115 -9.90 11.13 2.50
CA TYR A 115 -9.94 12.50 3.01
C TYR A 115 -9.69 13.57 1.93
N SER A 116 -9.64 13.21 0.65
CA SER A 116 -9.50 14.17 -0.45
C SER A 116 -10.83 14.85 -0.81
N PHE A 117 -11.45 15.52 0.17
CA PHE A 117 -12.48 16.55 0.02
C PHE A 117 -12.38 17.47 1.25
N CYS A 118 -11.47 18.44 1.17
CA CYS A 118 -11.72 19.76 1.74
C CYS A 118 -12.20 20.64 0.60
#